data_AF-A0AAD4V7S4-F1
#
_entry.id   AF-A0AAD4V7S4-F1
#
_cell.length_a   1.000
_cell.length_b   1.000
_cell.length_c   1.000
_cell.angle_alpha   90.00
_cell.angle_beta   90.00
_cell.angle_gamma   90.00
#
_symmetry.space_group_name_H-M   'P 1'
#
loop_
_entity.id
_entity.type
_entity.pdbx_description
1 polymer ?
#
loop_
_entity_poly.entity_id
_entity_poly.type
_entity_poly.pdbx_seq_one_letter_code
_entity_poly.pdbx_strand_id
1 'polypeptide(L)'
;MHSVDFMDSQFRYDRGPNNPPTAVLLGPKLLSSSLYQLSPPEDLTLALSLVRFTPLFSDDIKLTNEKYGSVRRVFIGCDQDHVITEKLQVLMINKNPPNEVIWINGSDHMVMFSRPLELFSYLKEVAES
;
A
#
# COMPACT_ATOMS: atom_id res chain seq x y z
N MET A 1 15.71 -7.70 -5.54
CA MET A 1 14.57 -6.85 -5.13
C MET A 1 13.41 -7.30 -6.00
N HIS A 2 12.46 -8.07 -5.46
CA HIS A 2 11.34 -8.54 -6.27
C HIS A 2 10.44 -7.33 -6.56
N SER A 3 10.32 -6.98 -7.85
CA SER A 3 9.33 -6.03 -8.32
C SER A 3 7.94 -6.60 -8.05
N VAL A 4 6.98 -5.74 -7.69
CA VAL A 4 5.57 -6.12 -7.67
C VAL A 4 5.20 -6.71 -9.03
N ASP A 5 4.68 -7.94 -9.05
CA ASP A 5 4.11 -8.52 -10.26
C ASP A 5 2.76 -7.85 -10.51
N PHE A 6 2.67 -7.07 -11.58
CA PHE A 6 1.45 -6.36 -11.93
C PHE A 6 0.39 -7.26 -12.59
N MET A 7 0.70 -8.55 -12.84
CA MET A 7 -0.21 -9.57 -13.36
C MET A 7 -1.05 -9.09 -14.56
N ASP A 8 -2.37 -9.03 -14.40
CA ASP A 8 -3.36 -8.64 -15.41
C ASP A 8 -3.71 -7.14 -15.39
N SER A 9 -2.90 -6.33 -14.71
CA SER A 9 -3.06 -4.87 -14.69
C SER A 9 -2.79 -4.26 -16.07
N GLN A 10 -3.51 -3.17 -16.35
CA GLN A 10 -3.40 -2.44 -17.62
C GLN A 10 -2.64 -1.13 -17.42
N PHE A 11 -1.83 -0.75 -18.41
CA PHE A 11 -1.08 0.50 -18.39
C PHE A 11 -1.58 1.45 -19.47
N ARG A 12 -1.65 2.75 -19.14
CA ARG A 12 -1.88 3.84 -20.10
C ARG A 12 -0.57 4.52 -20.46
N TYR A 13 -0.51 5.05 -21.68
CA TYR A 13 0.67 5.67 -22.28
C TYR A 13 0.28 7.00 -22.93
N ASP A 14 -0.22 7.94 -22.14
CA ASP A 14 -0.79 9.20 -22.67
C ASP A 14 0.27 10.11 -23.31
N ARG A 15 1.56 9.89 -23.01
CA ARG A 15 2.71 10.53 -23.67
C ARG A 15 3.17 9.81 -24.95
N GLY A 16 2.44 8.78 -25.38
CA GLY A 16 2.79 7.93 -26.52
C GLY A 16 3.43 6.59 -26.11
N PRO A 17 3.33 5.56 -26.97
CA PRO A 17 3.66 4.17 -26.63
C PRO A 17 5.15 3.90 -26.38
N ASN A 18 6.03 4.80 -26.83
CA ASN A 18 7.48 4.70 -26.62
C ASN A 18 7.94 5.38 -25.32
N ASN A 19 7.03 5.95 -24.54
CA ASN A 19 7.31 6.57 -23.25
C ASN A 19 6.90 5.64 -22.10
N PRO A 20 7.42 5.85 -20.88
CA PRO A 20 6.96 5.10 -19.70
C PRO A 20 5.45 5.27 -19.47
N PRO A 21 4.77 4.27 -18.87
CA PRO A 21 3.35 4.34 -18.61
C PRO A 21 3.01 5.54 -17.72
N THR A 22 1.90 6.21 -18.02
CA THR A 22 1.40 7.40 -17.32
C THR A 22 0.41 7.05 -16.22
N ALA A 23 -0.26 5.90 -16.32
CA ALA A 23 -1.20 5.42 -15.31
C ALA A 23 -1.32 3.88 -15.35
N VAL A 24 -1.78 3.30 -14.24
CA VAL A 24 -2.05 1.87 -14.11
C VAL A 24 -3.49 1.65 -13.63
N LEU A 25 -4.17 0.66 -14.20
CA LEU A 25 -5.42 0.11 -13.68
C LEU A 25 -5.10 -1.29 -13.13
N LEU A 26 -5.30 -1.46 -11.82
CA LEU A 26 -5.03 -2.74 -11.16
C LEU A 26 -6.01 -3.81 -11.67
N GLY A 27 -5.44 -4.94 -12.09
CA GLY A 27 -6.19 -6.05 -12.69
C GLY A 27 -6.92 -6.91 -11.64
N PRO A 28 -8.02 -7.58 -12.02
CA PRO A 28 -8.76 -8.45 -11.12
C PRO A 28 -7.94 -9.56 -10.46
N LYS A 29 -7.02 -10.21 -11.19
CA LYS A 29 -6.18 -11.27 -10.61
C LYS A 29 -5.26 -10.68 -9.55
N LEU A 30 -4.57 -9.58 -9.85
CA LEU A 30 -3.72 -8.89 -8.89
C LEU A 30 -4.48 -8.52 -7.61
N LEU A 31 -5.66 -7.93 -7.76
CA LEU A 31 -6.51 -7.54 -6.63
C LEU A 31 -6.86 -8.75 -5.77
N SER A 32 -7.31 -9.84 -6.39
CA SER A 32 -7.76 -11.04 -5.67
C SER A 32 -6.65 -11.82 -4.99
N SER A 33 -5.45 -11.91 -5.58
CA SER A 33 -4.36 -12.76 -5.07
C SER A 33 -3.40 -12.05 -4.13
N SER A 34 -3.33 -10.72 -4.21
CA SER A 34 -2.24 -9.97 -3.59
C SER A 34 -2.70 -8.76 -2.77
N LEU A 35 -3.90 -8.22 -3.01
CA LEU A 35 -4.41 -7.09 -2.22
C LEU A 35 -5.53 -7.51 -1.25
N TYR A 36 -6.49 -8.32 -1.71
CA TYR A 36 -7.71 -8.68 -0.98
C TYR A 36 -7.76 -10.16 -0.57
N GLN A 37 -6.63 -10.87 -0.61
CA GLN A 37 -6.59 -12.33 -0.43
C GLN A 37 -7.01 -12.80 0.98
N LEU A 38 -7.04 -11.90 1.97
CA LEU A 38 -7.56 -12.17 3.32
C LEU A 38 -8.78 -11.31 3.66
N SER A 39 -9.25 -10.49 2.72
CA SER A 39 -10.41 -9.63 2.88
C SER A 39 -11.71 -10.37 2.54
N PRO A 40 -12.87 -9.92 3.05
CA PRO A 40 -14.17 -10.45 2.64
C PRO A 40 -14.38 -10.38 1.10
N PRO A 41 -14.97 -11.41 0.46
CA PRO A 41 -15.25 -11.42 -0.98
C PRO A 41 -16.10 -10.24 -1.47
N GLU A 42 -16.97 -9.72 -0.60
CA GLU A 42 -17.81 -8.55 -0.87
C GLU A 42 -16.96 -7.29 -1.09
N ASP A 43 -15.87 -7.13 -0.33
CA ASP A 43 -14.95 -5.99 -0.47
C ASP A 43 -14.12 -6.09 -1.76
N LEU A 44 -13.71 -7.30 -2.17
CA LEU A 44 -13.11 -7.53 -3.49
C LEU A 44 -14.10 -7.17 -4.61
N THR A 45 -15.37 -7.59 -4.48
CA THR A 45 -16.42 -7.28 -5.46
C THR A 45 -16.63 -5.77 -5.58
N LEU A 46 -16.67 -5.07 -4.43
CA LEU A 46 -16.75 -3.63 -4.38
C LEU A 46 -15.54 -2.98 -5.07
N ALA A 47 -14.33 -3.43 -4.74
CA ALA A 47 -13.09 -2.93 -5.34
C ALA A 47 -13.10 -3.06 -6.87
N LEU A 48 -13.49 -4.23 -7.40
CA LEU A 48 -13.58 -4.48 -8.85
C LEU A 48 -14.54 -3.53 -9.57
N SER A 49 -15.58 -3.04 -8.88
CA SER A 49 -16.52 -2.06 -9.43
C SER A 49 -16.02 -0.60 -9.37
N LEU A 50 -15.02 -0.32 -8.52
CA LEU A 50 -14.59 1.04 -8.19
C LEU A 50 -13.17 1.38 -8.65
N VAL A 51 -12.30 0.40 -8.89
CA VAL A 51 -10.91 0.67 -9.32
C VAL A 51 -10.88 1.40 -10.66
N ARG A 52 -9.96 2.36 -10.74
CA ARG A 52 -9.77 3.24 -11.91
C ARG A 52 -8.28 3.35 -12.20
N PHE A 53 -7.96 3.90 -13.38
CA PHE A 53 -6.58 4.23 -13.70
C PHE A 53 -6.04 5.27 -12.69
N THR A 54 -4.96 4.90 -12.01
CA THR A 54 -4.22 5.77 -11.08
C THR A 54 -2.95 6.26 -11.76
N PRO A 55 -2.66 7.58 -11.73
CA PRO A 55 -1.42 8.12 -12.30
C PRO A 55 -0.17 7.50 -11.68
N LEU A 56 0.84 7.24 -12.51
CA LEU A 56 2.17 6.86 -12.08
C LEU A 56 3.04 8.10 -12.01
N PHE A 57 3.50 8.44 -10.80
CA PHE A 57 4.39 9.57 -10.56
C PHE A 57 5.84 9.07 -10.52
N SER A 58 6.73 9.76 -11.22
CA SER A 58 8.18 9.51 -11.21
C SER A 58 8.97 10.63 -10.56
N ASP A 59 8.30 11.69 -10.11
CA ASP A 59 8.96 12.88 -9.59
C ASP A 59 9.44 12.63 -8.16
N ASP A 60 10.71 12.98 -7.91
CA ASP A 60 11.30 12.88 -6.58
C ASP A 60 10.64 13.88 -5.62
N ILE A 61 10.06 13.36 -4.54
CA ILE A 61 9.55 14.18 -3.45
C ILE A 61 10.72 14.60 -2.55
N LYS A 62 10.99 15.91 -2.49
CA LYS A 62 12.03 16.47 -1.62
C LYS A 62 11.51 16.64 -0.19
N LEU A 63 12.05 15.86 0.73
CA LEU A 63 11.75 15.91 2.16
C LEU A 63 12.93 16.51 2.94
N THR A 64 12.66 17.23 4.02
CA THR A 64 13.69 17.79 4.90
C THR A 64 13.44 17.45 6.36
N ASN A 65 14.49 17.40 7.17
CA ASN A 65 14.36 17.07 8.59
C ASN A 65 13.59 18.16 9.36
N GLU A 66 13.72 19.43 8.98
CA GLU A 66 13.06 20.54 9.66
C GLU A 66 11.53 20.51 9.50
N LYS A 67 11.03 19.99 8.36
CA LYS A 67 9.60 19.93 8.06
C LYS A 67 9.02 18.52 8.14
N TYR A 68 9.52 17.60 7.32
CA TYR A 68 9.03 16.21 7.32
C TYR A 68 9.50 15.47 8.57
N GLY A 69 10.76 15.65 8.96
CA GLY A 69 11.34 14.98 10.13
C GLY A 69 10.81 15.47 11.47
N SER A 70 10.16 16.64 11.52
CA SER A 70 9.58 17.18 12.76
C SER A 70 8.20 16.60 13.09
N VAL A 71 7.54 15.92 12.15
CA VAL A 71 6.25 15.27 12.38
C VAL A 71 6.46 13.88 12.97
N ARG A 72 5.75 13.55 14.07
CA ARG A 72 5.73 12.18 14.62
C ARG A 72 5.14 11.21 13.59
N ARG A 73 5.84 10.11 13.33
CA ARG A 73 5.45 9.08 12.36
C ARG A 73 5.26 7.75 13.06
N VAL A 74 4.14 7.11 12.77
CA VAL A 74 3.85 5.72 13.15
C VAL A 74 3.75 4.91 11.87
N PHE A 75 4.40 3.75 11.82
CA PHE A 75 4.26 2.80 10.73
C PHE A 75 3.43 1.60 11.20
N ILE A 76 2.30 1.34 10.54
CA ILE A 76 1.49 0.14 10.78
C ILE A 76 1.76 -0.83 9.65
N GLY A 77 2.44 -1.93 9.97
CA GLY A 77 2.79 -2.98 9.03
C GLY A 77 1.77 -4.12 8.99
N CYS A 78 1.72 -4.78 7.84
CA CYS A 78 0.82 -5.90 7.54
C CYS A 78 1.67 -7.13 7.18
N ASP A 79 1.58 -8.19 7.98
CA ASP A 79 2.47 -9.36 7.86
C ASP A 79 2.14 -10.29 6.67
N GLN A 80 0.92 -10.22 6.13
CA GLN A 80 0.48 -10.98 4.95
C GLN A 80 0.29 -10.08 3.71
N ASP A 81 0.91 -8.90 3.68
CA ASP A 81 0.92 -8.05 2.49
C ASP A 81 1.80 -8.68 1.39
N HIS A 82 1.20 -9.03 0.25
CA HIS A 82 1.90 -9.61 -0.89
C HIS A 82 2.44 -8.56 -1.88
N VAL A 83 2.01 -7.31 -1.78
CA VAL A 83 2.45 -6.19 -2.64
C VAL A 83 3.66 -5.52 -2.01
N ILE A 84 3.52 -5.05 -0.77
CA ILE A 84 4.60 -4.49 0.02
C ILE A 84 4.97 -5.54 1.06
N THR A 85 5.70 -6.56 0.62
CA THR A 85 6.11 -7.68 1.49
C THR A 85 6.72 -7.21 2.81
N GLU A 86 6.56 -7.98 3.88
CA GLU A 86 7.15 -7.70 5.20
C GLU A 86 8.63 -7.31 5.09
N LYS A 87 9.41 -8.02 4.25
CA LYS A 87 10.81 -7.71 3.97
C LYS A 87 11.01 -6.30 3.41
N LEU A 88 10.14 -5.83 2.52
CA LEU A 88 10.18 -4.47 1.98
C LEU A 88 9.75 -3.45 3.03
N GLN A 89 8.72 -3.73 3.84
CA GLN A 89 8.30 -2.86 4.94
C GLN A 89 9.43 -2.68 5.96
N VAL A 90 10.08 -3.76 6.38
CA VAL A 90 11.27 -3.72 7.27
C VAL A 90 12.41 -2.92 6.63
N LEU A 91 12.64 -3.07 5.32
CA LEU A 91 13.64 -2.27 4.61
C LEU A 91 13.29 -0.77 4.64
N MET A 92 12.01 -0.41 4.46
CA MET A 92 11.53 0.97 4.53
C MET A 92 11.71 1.55 5.93
N ILE A 93 11.34 0.80 6.96
CA ILE A 93 11.52 1.17 8.38
C ILE A 93 13.00 1.42 8.67
N ASN A 94 13.90 0.50 8.26
CA ASN A 94 15.33 0.64 8.51
C ASN A 94 15.95 1.84 7.77
N LYS A 95 15.48 2.14 6.55
CA LYS A 95 15.99 3.27 5.75
C LYS A 95 15.45 4.62 6.19
N ASN A 96 14.24 4.67 6.77
CA ASN A 96 13.59 5.90 7.20
C ASN A 96 12.81 5.68 8.51
N PRO A 97 13.53 5.49 9.64
CA PRO A 97 12.93 5.05 10.90
C PRO A 97 11.77 5.95 11.35
N PRO A 98 10.57 5.40 11.60
CA PRO A 98 9.47 6.11 12.25
C PRO A 98 9.72 6.20 13.76
N ASN A 99 8.86 6.93 14.48
CA ASN A 99 8.89 6.98 15.94
C ASN A 99 8.38 5.67 16.54
N GLU A 100 7.38 5.06 15.92
CA GLU A 100 6.75 3.82 16.37
C GLU A 100 6.45 2.89 15.18
N VAL A 101 6.49 1.59 15.46
CA VAL A 101 6.16 0.53 14.51
C VAL A 101 5.17 -0.41 15.19
N ILE A 102 4.05 -0.68 14.52
CA ILE A 102 2.99 -1.59 14.95
C ILE A 102 2.82 -2.64 13.85
N TRP A 103 2.57 -3.88 14.21
CA TRP A 103 2.26 -4.96 13.26
C TRP A 103 0.85 -5.49 13.52
N ILE A 104 0.05 -5.56 12.46
CA ILE A 104 -1.25 -6.23 12.47
C ILE A 104 -1.05 -7.59 11.80
N ASN A 105 -1.29 -8.65 12.56
CA ASN A 105 -1.02 -10.01 12.10
C ASN A 105 -2.23 -10.61 11.37
N GLY A 106 -1.96 -11.38 10.32
CA GLY A 106 -2.95 -11.90 9.41
C GLY A 106 -3.76 -10.82 8.69
N SER A 107 -3.15 -9.68 8.37
CA SER A 107 -3.72 -8.65 7.50
C SER A 107 -3.07 -8.65 6.12
N ASP A 108 -3.90 -8.58 5.08
CA ASP A 108 -3.44 -8.34 3.72
C ASP A 108 -3.08 -6.85 3.51
N HIS A 109 -2.81 -6.47 2.25
CA HIS A 109 -2.53 -5.07 1.89
C HIS A 109 -3.69 -4.13 2.26
N MET A 110 -4.92 -4.65 2.26
CA MET A 110 -6.13 -3.91 2.54
C MET A 110 -6.57 -4.10 4.00
N VAL A 111 -5.68 -3.77 4.93
CA VAL A 111 -5.87 -3.93 6.38
C VAL A 111 -7.18 -3.34 6.93
N MET A 112 -7.71 -2.30 6.29
CA MET A 112 -9.01 -1.71 6.66
C MET A 112 -10.21 -2.62 6.33
N PHE A 113 -10.04 -3.65 5.49
CA PHE A 113 -11.05 -4.65 5.17
C PHE A 113 -10.73 -5.99 5.83
N SER A 114 -9.48 -6.44 5.81
CA SER A 114 -9.09 -7.72 6.43
C SER A 114 -9.05 -7.68 7.96
N ARG A 115 -8.64 -6.55 8.57
CA ARG A 115 -8.51 -6.38 10.03
C ARG A 115 -9.04 -5.01 10.54
N PRO A 116 -10.29 -4.63 10.23
CA PRO A 116 -10.82 -3.29 10.52
C PRO A 116 -10.81 -2.91 12.01
N LEU A 117 -11.16 -3.85 12.90
CA LEU A 117 -11.28 -3.57 14.34
C LEU A 117 -9.92 -3.43 15.03
N GLU A 118 -8.94 -4.25 14.62
CA GLU A 118 -7.55 -4.14 15.11
C GLU A 118 -6.94 -2.82 14.63
N LEU A 119 -7.10 -2.49 13.34
CA LEU A 119 -6.65 -1.21 12.80
C LEU A 119 -7.29 -0.03 13.54
N PHE A 120 -8.60 -0.05 13.75
CA PHE A 120 -9.32 0.98 14.50
C PHE A 120 -8.75 1.16 15.91
N SER A 121 -8.48 0.05 16.62
CA SER A 121 -7.97 0.09 17.98
C SER A 121 -6.59 0.74 18.03
N TYR A 122 -5.67 0.34 17.14
CA TYR A 122 -4.35 0.95 17.07
C TYR A 122 -4.39 2.42 16.63
N LEU A 123 -5.25 2.79 15.69
CA LEU A 123 -5.41 4.20 15.29
C LEU A 123 -5.92 5.05 16.46
N LYS A 124 -6.80 4.51 17.30
CA LYS A 124 -7.27 5.19 18.51
C LYS A 124 -6.13 5.37 19.52
N GLU A 125 -5.34 4.33 19.77
CA GLU A 125 -4.17 4.42 20.66
C GLU A 125 -3.16 5.47 20.18
N VAL A 126 -2.87 5.49 18.87
CA VAL A 126 -1.99 6.49 18.26
C VAL A 126 -2.56 7.91 18.40
N ALA A 127 -3.87 8.09 18.29
CA ALA A 127 -4.50 9.40 18.44
C ALA A 127 -4.49 9.92 19.90
N GLU A 128 -4.47 9.01 20.88
CA GLU A 128 -4.49 9.33 22.32
C GLU A 128 -3.08 9.45 22.93
N SER A 129 -2.04 9.02 22.20
CA SER A 129 -0.62 9.06 22.60
C SER A 129 0.10 10.40 22.41
#